data_AF-A0A1F3TPL0-F1
#
_entry.id   AF-A0A1F3TPL0-F1
#
_cell.length_a   1.000
_cell.length_b   1.000
_cell.length_c   1.000
_cell.angle_alpha   90.00
_cell.angle_beta   90.00
_cell.angle_gamma   90.00
#
_symmetry.space_group_name_H-M   'P 1'
#
loop_
_entity.id
_entity.type
_entity.pdbx_description
1 polymer ?
#
loop_
_entity_poly.entity_id
_entity_poly.type
_entity_poly.pdbx_seq_one_letter_code
_entity_poly.pdbx_strand_id
1 'polypeptide(L)'
;MKVLICLLLIFSIAACTKIEFGYSLAPRSTMSRLDDSFDFKSDRYKQVRQQVEKDFENNRSHLAHLAATHVDEITSLSHKKETTAQDFEKLYTSLQKSRVQLIRLFLGSFRSVIHELTPEESENLKIFFAKKSMESEKKISRKSTFIEKQMGTFEKFMDFFFDGTNDNQRIIYRQFLNENYDFFIAQIAAKKSFAKRFADLFQEKENLLAFVVQYYSGTPSAKDPAIQAEYQQFIENLFVVQNKIWLASDQKQKDDLAENLLNLKKQLQLLAKN
;
A
#
# COMPACT_ATOMS: atom_id res chain seq x y z
N MET A 1 6.71 0.08 -1.33
CA MET A 1 6.22 -0.94 -2.28
C MET A 1 4.85 -1.53 -1.92
N LYS A 2 4.61 -2.00 -0.67
CA LYS A 2 3.28 -2.47 -0.27
C LYS A 2 2.17 -1.42 -0.47
N VAL A 3 2.45 -0.13 -0.35
CA VAL A 3 1.47 0.95 -0.61
C VAL A 3 1.20 1.17 -2.10
N LEU A 4 2.21 1.00 -2.97
CA LEU A 4 2.03 1.18 -4.42
C LEU A 4 1.38 -0.04 -5.07
N ILE A 5 1.74 -1.24 -4.59
CA ILE A 5 1.05 -2.50 -4.88
C ILE A 5 -0.32 -2.54 -4.19
N CYS A 6 -0.52 -1.89 -3.02
CA CYS A 6 -1.84 -1.72 -2.41
C CYS A 6 -2.69 -0.68 -3.13
N LEU A 7 -2.12 0.38 -3.72
CA LEU A 7 -2.86 1.33 -4.55
C LEU A 7 -3.23 0.65 -5.86
N LEU A 8 -2.28 -0.03 -6.50
CA LEU A 8 -2.55 -0.90 -7.64
C LEU A 8 -3.54 -2.02 -7.29
N LEU A 9 -3.49 -2.65 -6.10
CA LEU A 9 -4.47 -3.64 -5.58
C LEU A 9 -5.81 -3.03 -5.16
N ILE A 10 -5.85 -1.77 -4.71
CA ILE A 10 -7.11 -1.05 -4.46
C ILE A 10 -7.75 -0.73 -5.82
N PHE A 11 -6.94 -0.39 -6.83
CA PHE A 11 -7.36 -0.31 -8.22
C PHE A 11 -7.64 -1.70 -8.85
N SER A 12 -7.04 -2.80 -8.35
CA SER A 12 -7.27 -4.19 -8.84
C SER A 12 -8.53 -4.81 -8.26
N ILE A 13 -8.77 -4.64 -6.96
CA ILE A 13 -10.01 -5.06 -6.30
C ILE A 13 -11.18 -4.25 -6.87
N ALA A 14 -10.90 -3.09 -7.46
CA ALA A 14 -11.85 -2.21 -8.11
C ALA A 14 -12.03 -2.44 -9.63
N ALA A 15 -11.25 -3.33 -10.26
CA ALA A 15 -11.50 -3.76 -11.65
C ALA A 15 -12.53 -4.90 -11.74
N CYS A 16 -12.96 -5.46 -10.60
CA CYS A 16 -14.19 -6.25 -10.54
C CYS A 16 -15.40 -5.29 -10.44
N THR A 17 -16.51 -5.70 -11.02
CA THR A 17 -17.84 -5.07 -11.09
C THR A 17 -18.49 -4.65 -9.75
N LYS A 18 -17.74 -4.57 -8.64
CA LYS A 18 -18.26 -4.25 -7.30
C LYS A 18 -17.23 -3.50 -6.42
N ILE A 19 -16.83 -2.29 -6.80
CA ILE A 19 -16.14 -1.37 -5.86
C ILE A 19 -16.87 -1.26 -4.51
N GLU A 20 -18.19 -1.25 -4.56
CA GLU A 20 -19.05 -1.26 -3.37
C GLU A 20 -18.85 -2.50 -2.49
N PHE A 21 -18.59 -3.67 -3.10
CA PHE A 21 -18.25 -4.88 -2.36
C PHE A 21 -16.84 -4.81 -1.76
N GLY A 22 -15.86 -4.32 -2.53
CA GLY A 22 -14.50 -4.09 -2.01
C GLY A 22 -14.50 -3.12 -0.83
N TYR A 23 -15.27 -2.04 -0.96
CA TYR A 23 -15.45 -1.03 0.09
C TYR A 23 -16.16 -1.60 1.32
N SER A 24 -17.27 -2.35 1.15
CA SER A 24 -17.97 -2.97 2.28
C SER A 24 -17.16 -4.06 3.00
N LEU A 25 -16.18 -4.68 2.33
CA LEU A 25 -15.23 -5.60 2.96
C LEU A 25 -14.04 -4.92 3.63
N ALA A 26 -13.74 -3.65 3.33
CA ALA A 26 -12.57 -2.95 3.85
C ALA A 26 -12.55 -2.84 5.39
N PRO A 27 -13.67 -2.51 6.08
CA PRO A 27 -13.72 -2.55 7.54
C PRO A 27 -13.42 -3.94 8.09
N ARG A 28 -14.03 -4.99 7.51
CA ARG A 28 -13.83 -6.38 7.93
C ARG A 28 -12.38 -6.83 7.78
N SER A 29 -11.75 -6.52 6.64
CA SER A 29 -10.34 -6.84 6.39
C SER A 29 -9.41 -6.09 7.34
N THR A 30 -9.72 -4.82 7.62
CA THR A 30 -8.98 -3.99 8.58
C THR A 30 -9.09 -4.57 9.99
N MET A 31 -10.31 -4.93 10.41
CA MET A 31 -10.54 -5.52 11.72
C MET A 31 -9.88 -6.88 11.89
N SER A 32 -9.94 -7.75 10.88
CA SER A 32 -9.24 -9.04 10.93
C SER A 32 -7.73 -8.86 11.15
N ARG A 33 -7.11 -7.83 10.54
CA ARG A 33 -5.68 -7.54 10.76
C ARG A 33 -5.39 -6.96 12.12
N LEU A 34 -6.28 -6.10 12.64
CA LEU A 34 -6.13 -5.56 13.99
C LEU A 34 -6.26 -6.67 15.03
N ASP A 35 -7.25 -7.53 14.86
CA ASP A 35 -7.49 -8.69 15.73
C ASP A 35 -6.30 -9.67 15.72
N ASP A 36 -5.81 -10.04 14.54
CA ASP A 36 -4.60 -10.87 14.40
C ASP A 36 -3.36 -10.27 15.07
N SER A 37 -3.30 -8.93 15.20
CA SER A 37 -2.12 -8.21 15.70
C SER A 37 -2.19 -7.93 17.20
N PHE A 38 -3.36 -7.61 17.72
CA PHE A 38 -3.56 -7.18 19.11
C PHE A 38 -4.23 -8.24 19.98
N ASP A 39 -4.94 -9.20 19.36
CA ASP A 39 -5.75 -10.23 20.01
C ASP A 39 -6.77 -9.61 20.98
N PHE A 40 -7.75 -8.90 20.41
CA PHE A 40 -8.68 -8.10 21.22
C PHE A 40 -9.67 -8.99 21.97
N LYS A 41 -9.98 -8.60 23.22
CA LYS A 41 -11.12 -9.18 23.94
C LYS A 41 -12.45 -8.82 23.26
N SER A 42 -13.46 -9.68 23.40
CA SER A 42 -14.73 -9.60 22.67
C SER A 42 -15.42 -8.22 22.69
N ASP A 43 -15.44 -7.56 23.85
CA ASP A 43 -16.09 -6.24 23.98
C ASP A 43 -15.23 -5.10 23.41
N ARG A 44 -13.90 -5.18 23.58
CA ARG A 44 -12.96 -4.25 22.96
C ARG A 44 -13.00 -4.36 21.45
N TYR A 45 -13.03 -5.59 20.92
CA TYR A 45 -13.17 -5.88 19.50
C TYR A 45 -14.40 -5.20 18.90
N LYS A 46 -15.56 -5.29 19.57
CA LYS A 46 -16.81 -4.66 19.11
C LYS A 46 -16.68 -3.13 19.03
N GLN A 47 -16.08 -2.50 20.04
CA GLN A 47 -15.90 -1.04 20.06
C GLN A 47 -14.98 -0.57 18.94
N VAL A 48 -13.81 -1.21 18.78
CA VAL A 48 -12.87 -0.87 17.71
C VAL A 48 -13.50 -1.11 16.34
N ARG A 49 -14.24 -2.20 16.17
CA ARG A 49 -14.97 -2.50 14.94
C ARG A 49 -15.99 -1.41 14.58
N GLN A 50 -16.82 -1.01 15.54
CA GLN A 50 -17.83 0.04 15.32
C GLN A 50 -17.17 1.37 14.93
N GLN A 51 -16.06 1.74 15.57
CA GLN A 51 -15.33 2.95 15.24
C GLN A 51 -14.72 2.89 13.82
N VAL A 52 -14.12 1.75 13.45
CA VAL A 52 -13.57 1.55 12.11
C VAL A 52 -14.68 1.60 11.06
N GLU A 53 -15.78 0.87 11.25
CA GLU A 53 -16.94 0.88 10.34
C GLU A 53 -17.50 2.30 10.17
N LYS A 54 -17.65 3.05 11.27
CA LYS A 54 -18.08 4.46 11.26
C LYS A 54 -17.10 5.37 10.51
N ASP A 55 -15.79 5.21 10.73
CA ASP A 55 -14.79 6.03 10.04
C ASP A 55 -14.74 5.71 8.54
N PHE A 56 -14.94 4.46 8.13
CA PHE A 56 -15.11 4.15 6.72
C PHE A 56 -16.33 4.91 6.19
N GLU A 57 -17.52 4.71 6.75
CA GLU A 57 -18.77 5.30 6.25
C GLU A 57 -18.71 6.83 6.16
N ASN A 58 -18.26 7.50 7.23
CA ASN A 58 -18.10 8.96 7.26
C ASN A 58 -17.17 9.49 6.16
N ASN A 59 -16.18 8.69 5.76
CA ASN A 59 -15.17 9.07 4.77
C ASN A 59 -15.45 8.48 3.39
N ARG A 60 -16.55 7.72 3.18
CA ARG A 60 -16.87 7.01 1.94
C ARG A 60 -16.71 7.88 0.69
N SER A 61 -17.40 9.02 0.67
CA SER A 61 -17.39 9.93 -0.47
C SER A 61 -16.00 10.54 -0.70
N HIS A 62 -15.29 10.88 0.37
CA HIS A 62 -13.93 11.43 0.28
C HIS A 62 -12.94 10.39 -0.29
N LEU A 63 -13.01 9.15 0.17
CA LEU A 63 -12.20 8.04 -0.34
C LEU A 63 -12.46 7.77 -1.81
N ALA A 64 -13.74 7.77 -2.21
CA ALA A 64 -14.15 7.60 -3.59
C ALA A 64 -13.63 8.73 -4.49
N HIS A 65 -13.71 9.98 -4.02
CA HIS A 65 -13.21 11.15 -4.75
C HIS A 65 -11.68 11.12 -4.91
N LEU A 66 -10.93 10.82 -3.85
CA LEU A 66 -9.47 10.68 -3.93
C LEU A 66 -9.04 9.58 -4.92
N ALA A 67 -9.71 8.43 -4.90
CA ALA A 67 -9.44 7.36 -5.85
C ALA A 67 -9.77 7.80 -7.29
N ALA A 68 -10.88 8.51 -7.51
CA ALA A 68 -11.26 9.00 -8.84
C ALA A 68 -10.25 10.00 -9.41
N THR A 69 -9.70 10.89 -8.59
CA THR A 69 -8.63 11.82 -9.00
C THR A 69 -7.41 11.07 -9.51
N HIS A 70 -6.98 10.00 -8.83
CA HIS A 70 -5.84 9.22 -9.30
C HIS A 70 -6.13 8.41 -10.54
N VAL A 71 -7.36 7.93 -10.71
CA VAL A 71 -7.79 7.31 -11.97
C VAL A 71 -7.66 8.32 -13.11
N ASP A 72 -8.09 9.57 -12.92
CA ASP A 72 -7.96 10.62 -13.91
C ASP A 72 -6.50 10.97 -14.23
N GLU A 73 -5.63 11.00 -13.22
CA GLU A 73 -4.18 11.19 -13.42
C GLU A 73 -3.59 10.06 -14.26
N ILE A 74 -3.93 8.79 -13.99
CA ILE A 74 -3.42 7.63 -14.72
C ILE A 74 -3.98 7.59 -16.15
N THR A 75 -5.28 7.85 -16.33
CA THR A 75 -5.90 7.95 -17.67
C THR A 75 -5.28 9.08 -18.48
N SER A 76 -4.96 10.21 -17.85
CA SER A 76 -4.26 11.30 -18.53
C SER A 76 -2.86 10.87 -19.02
N LEU A 77 -2.15 10.02 -18.27
CA LEU A 77 -0.88 9.44 -18.70
C LEU A 77 -1.05 8.47 -19.87
N SER A 78 -2.11 7.67 -19.89
CA SER A 78 -2.32 6.70 -20.98
C SER A 78 -2.56 7.36 -22.34
N HIS A 79 -3.04 8.61 -22.36
CA HIS A 79 -3.26 9.39 -23.58
C HIS A 79 -2.04 10.25 -24.00
N LYS A 80 -0.95 10.26 -23.23
CA LYS A 80 0.26 10.99 -23.63
C LYS A 80 0.96 10.29 -24.79
N LYS A 81 1.37 11.06 -25.79
CA LYS A 81 2.20 10.58 -26.91
C LYS A 81 3.54 10.00 -26.41
N GLU A 82 4.12 10.64 -25.41
CA GLU A 82 5.36 10.21 -24.76
C GLU A 82 5.20 10.33 -23.24
N THR A 83 5.56 9.27 -22.52
CA THR A 83 5.64 9.25 -21.06
C THR A 83 7.10 9.26 -20.62
N THR A 84 7.38 9.92 -19.51
CA THR A 84 8.73 10.05 -18.94
C THR A 84 8.76 9.55 -17.49
N ALA A 85 9.94 9.31 -16.95
CA ALA A 85 10.09 9.00 -15.52
C ALA A 85 9.53 10.13 -14.62
N GLN A 86 9.63 11.39 -15.05
CA GLN A 86 9.10 12.54 -14.32
C GLN A 86 7.56 12.53 -14.22
N ASP A 87 6.88 11.93 -15.19
CA ASP A 87 5.42 11.76 -15.14
C ASP A 87 5.01 10.80 -14.02
N PHE A 88 5.74 9.68 -13.86
CA PHE A 88 5.55 8.73 -12.77
C PHE A 88 5.94 9.32 -11.41
N GLU A 89 6.96 10.18 -11.37
CA GLU A 89 7.32 10.93 -10.16
C GLU A 89 6.17 11.84 -9.71
N LYS A 90 5.58 12.63 -10.63
CA LYS A 90 4.43 13.50 -10.30
C LYS A 90 3.24 12.68 -9.78
N LEU A 91 2.93 11.56 -10.42
CA LEU A 91 1.89 10.63 -9.96
C LEU A 91 2.22 10.10 -8.55
N TYR A 92 3.47 9.69 -8.31
CA TYR A 92 3.91 9.24 -6.99
C TYR A 92 3.76 10.31 -5.93
N THR A 93 4.17 11.55 -6.20
CA THR A 93 4.02 12.69 -5.28
C THR A 93 2.56 12.97 -4.98
N SER A 94 1.67 12.89 -5.98
CA SER A 94 0.21 13.02 -5.77
C SER A 94 -0.29 11.92 -4.83
N LEU A 95 0.09 10.65 -5.09
CA LEU A 95 -0.25 9.52 -4.23
C LEU A 95 0.30 9.65 -2.80
N GLN A 96 1.49 10.24 -2.61
CA GLN A 96 2.03 10.51 -1.27
C GLN A 96 1.15 11.52 -0.52
N LYS A 97 0.70 12.60 -1.18
CA LYS A 97 -0.20 13.59 -0.58
C LYS A 97 -1.53 12.95 -0.16
N SER A 98 -2.12 12.16 -1.05
CA SER A 98 -3.35 11.43 -0.76
C SER A 98 -3.16 10.44 0.39
N ARG A 99 -2.02 9.74 0.48
CA ARG A 99 -1.73 8.88 1.64
C ARG A 99 -1.76 9.64 2.96
N VAL A 100 -1.16 10.83 3.02
CA VAL A 100 -1.17 11.66 4.24
C VAL A 100 -2.60 12.10 4.57
N GLN A 101 -3.39 12.49 3.58
CA GLN A 101 -4.80 12.83 3.77
C GLN A 101 -5.59 11.63 4.31
N LEU A 102 -5.43 10.45 3.70
CA LEU A 102 -6.08 9.21 4.16
C LEU A 102 -5.76 8.91 5.62
N ILE A 103 -4.50 9.02 6.05
CA ILE A 103 -4.12 8.79 7.45
C ILE A 103 -4.84 9.76 8.40
N ARG A 104 -5.03 11.01 7.98
CA ARG A 104 -5.75 12.01 8.78
C ARG A 104 -7.24 11.70 8.91
N LEU A 105 -7.88 11.18 7.87
CA LEU A 105 -9.30 10.77 7.90
C LEU A 105 -9.56 9.68 8.94
N PHE A 106 -8.59 8.77 9.12
CA PHE A 106 -8.68 7.66 10.07
C PHE A 106 -7.99 7.95 11.42
N LEU A 107 -7.60 9.22 11.69
CA LEU A 107 -6.90 9.56 12.92
C LEU A 107 -7.73 9.25 14.18
N GLY A 108 -9.06 9.33 14.08
CA GLY A 108 -9.98 8.90 15.15
C GLY A 108 -9.78 7.43 15.53
N SER A 109 -9.84 6.53 14.56
CA SER A 109 -9.52 5.11 14.75
C SER A 109 -8.11 4.88 15.32
N PHE A 110 -7.08 5.54 14.78
CA PHE A 110 -5.71 5.39 15.32
C PHE A 110 -5.63 5.82 16.79
N ARG A 111 -6.25 6.95 17.14
CA ARG A 111 -6.27 7.48 18.50
C ARG A 111 -6.99 6.52 19.44
N SER A 112 -8.18 6.03 19.08
CA SER A 112 -8.94 5.08 19.92
C SER A 112 -8.15 3.80 20.16
N VAL A 113 -7.54 3.20 19.14
CA VAL A 113 -6.74 1.98 19.31
C VAL A 113 -5.52 2.22 20.19
N ILE A 114 -4.77 3.31 19.96
CA ILE A 114 -3.50 3.56 20.66
C ILE A 114 -3.71 3.98 22.12
N HIS A 115 -4.68 4.86 22.40
CA HIS A 115 -4.89 5.41 23.75
C HIS A 115 -5.37 4.36 24.75
N GLU A 116 -6.18 3.42 24.27
CA GLU A 116 -6.77 2.38 25.10
C GLU A 116 -5.97 1.07 25.04
N LEU A 117 -4.80 1.09 24.39
CA LEU A 117 -3.94 -0.09 24.24
C LEU A 117 -3.40 -0.54 25.60
N THR A 118 -3.75 -1.77 25.98
CA THR A 118 -3.32 -2.40 27.23
C THR A 118 -1.91 -3.00 27.14
N PRO A 119 -1.25 -3.30 28.28
CA PRO A 119 0.03 -4.00 28.29
C PRO A 119 -0.01 -5.38 27.63
N GLU A 120 -1.12 -6.11 27.79
CA GLU A 120 -1.35 -7.44 27.20
C GLU A 120 -1.38 -7.35 25.66
N GLU A 121 -2.22 -6.47 25.11
CA GLU A 121 -2.34 -6.24 23.66
C GLU A 121 -1.03 -5.71 23.05
N SER A 122 -0.27 -4.92 23.81
CA SER A 122 1.06 -4.46 23.40
C SER A 122 2.06 -5.60 23.29
N GLU A 123 2.04 -6.55 24.23
CA GLU A 123 2.90 -7.72 24.18
C GLU A 123 2.52 -8.67 23.02
N ASN A 124 1.22 -8.88 22.80
CA ASN A 124 0.71 -9.64 21.64
C ASN A 124 1.19 -9.02 20.33
N LEU A 125 1.14 -7.68 20.22
CA LEU A 125 1.63 -6.95 19.06
C LEU A 125 3.14 -7.12 18.84
N LYS A 126 3.96 -7.15 19.91
CA LYS A 126 5.40 -7.43 19.80
C LYS A 126 5.65 -8.84 19.27
N ILE A 127 4.95 -9.85 19.80
CA ILE A 127 5.03 -11.24 19.35
C ILE A 127 4.64 -11.33 17.86
N PHE A 128 3.56 -10.64 17.47
CA PHE A 128 3.11 -10.56 16.08
C PHE A 128 4.20 -9.95 15.18
N PHE A 129 4.80 -8.82 15.55
CA PHE A 129 5.88 -8.19 14.77
C PHE A 129 7.13 -9.07 14.67
N ALA A 130 7.51 -9.77 15.75
CA ALA A 130 8.62 -10.71 15.75
C ALA A 130 8.36 -11.86 14.75
N LYS A 131 7.18 -12.48 14.83
CA LYS A 131 6.74 -13.54 13.90
C LYS A 131 6.74 -13.06 12.45
N LYS A 132 6.16 -11.88 12.16
CA LYS A 132 6.12 -11.31 10.81
C LYS A 132 7.50 -10.91 10.27
N SER A 133 8.43 -10.53 11.14
CA SER A 133 9.82 -10.26 10.78
C SER A 133 10.52 -11.55 10.38
N MET A 134 10.42 -12.61 11.19
CA MET A 134 10.97 -13.94 10.87
C MET A 134 10.38 -14.52 9.57
N GLU A 135 9.06 -14.40 9.37
CA GLU A 135 8.42 -14.81 8.10
C GLU A 135 8.96 -14.03 6.90
N SER A 136 9.26 -12.74 7.07
CA SER A 136 9.83 -11.90 6.00
C SER A 136 11.28 -12.30 5.70
N GLU A 137 12.08 -12.60 6.73
CA GLU A 137 13.46 -13.08 6.59
C GLU A 137 13.51 -14.41 5.86
N LYS A 138 12.65 -15.36 6.24
CA LYS A 138 12.54 -16.65 5.53
C LYS A 138 12.23 -16.46 4.05
N LYS A 139 11.31 -15.53 3.73
CA LYS A 139 10.92 -15.22 2.33
C LYS A 139 12.04 -14.59 1.50
N ILE A 140 12.96 -13.84 2.12
CA ILE A 140 14.09 -13.21 1.44
C ILE A 140 15.41 -13.96 1.66
N SER A 141 15.42 -15.11 2.33
CA SER A 141 16.66 -15.83 2.63
C SER A 141 17.44 -16.27 1.38
N ARG A 142 16.75 -16.49 0.25
CA ARG A 142 17.35 -16.87 -1.03
C ARG A 142 16.89 -15.92 -2.13
N LYS A 143 17.85 -15.19 -2.73
CA LYS A 143 17.59 -14.19 -3.78
C LYS A 143 16.81 -14.76 -4.96
N SER A 144 17.22 -15.91 -5.50
CA SER A 144 16.55 -16.55 -6.64
C SER A 144 15.09 -16.90 -6.34
N THR A 145 14.82 -17.60 -5.22
CA THR A 145 13.47 -17.96 -4.80
C THR A 145 12.60 -16.73 -4.52
N PHE A 146 13.17 -15.69 -3.91
CA PHE A 146 12.49 -14.43 -3.70
C PHE A 146 12.07 -13.78 -5.02
N ILE A 147 13.01 -13.69 -5.98
CA ILE A 147 12.77 -13.10 -7.30
C ILE A 147 11.68 -13.87 -8.03
N GLU A 148 11.74 -15.21 -8.11
CA GLU A 148 10.69 -16.00 -8.76
C GLU A 148 9.31 -15.75 -8.15
N LYS A 149 9.24 -15.64 -6.83
CA LYS A 149 7.97 -15.35 -6.15
C LYS A 149 7.45 -13.95 -6.46
N GLN A 150 8.34 -12.96 -6.56
CA GLN A 150 7.96 -11.60 -6.96
C GLN A 150 7.54 -11.56 -8.45
N MET A 151 8.22 -12.31 -9.32
CA MET A 151 7.85 -12.46 -10.73
C MET A 151 6.45 -13.06 -10.87
N GLY A 152 6.15 -14.17 -10.19
CA GLY A 152 4.81 -14.75 -10.23
C GLY A 152 3.71 -13.85 -9.63
N THR A 153 4.07 -12.88 -8.78
CA THR A 153 3.12 -11.85 -8.31
C THR A 153 2.90 -10.78 -9.38
N PHE A 154 3.97 -10.38 -10.07
CA PHE A 154 3.92 -9.42 -11.17
C PHE A 154 3.14 -9.95 -12.36
N GLU A 155 3.35 -11.21 -12.76
CA GLU A 155 2.61 -11.84 -13.85
C GLU A 155 1.11 -11.89 -13.55
N LYS A 156 0.71 -12.32 -12.35
CA LYS A 156 -0.70 -12.28 -11.94
C LYS A 156 -1.30 -10.88 -11.97
N PHE A 157 -0.51 -9.87 -11.64
CA PHE A 157 -0.94 -8.48 -11.73
C PHE A 157 -1.13 -8.07 -13.20
N MET A 158 -0.17 -8.38 -14.06
CA MET A 158 -0.24 -8.06 -15.49
C MET A 158 -1.38 -8.82 -16.20
N ASP A 159 -1.56 -10.11 -15.92
CA ASP A 159 -2.67 -10.93 -16.43
C ASP A 159 -4.02 -10.33 -16.07
N PHE A 160 -4.12 -9.75 -14.87
CA PHE A 160 -5.37 -9.18 -14.38
C PHE A 160 -5.72 -7.83 -15.04
N PHE A 161 -4.75 -7.02 -15.46
CA PHE A 161 -5.00 -5.67 -15.98
C PHE A 161 -4.71 -5.46 -17.46
N PHE A 162 -3.83 -6.27 -18.01
CA PHE A 162 -3.22 -6.09 -19.33
C PHE A 162 -3.31 -7.37 -20.17
N ASP A 163 -4.16 -8.33 -19.79
CA ASP A 163 -4.39 -9.60 -20.50
C ASP A 163 -3.09 -10.34 -20.84
N GLY A 164 -2.11 -10.28 -19.93
CA GLY A 164 -0.84 -10.98 -20.06
C GLY A 164 0.39 -10.11 -19.79
N THR A 165 1.53 -10.79 -19.70
CA THR A 165 2.86 -10.16 -19.64
C THR A 165 3.68 -10.62 -20.84
N ASN A 166 4.34 -9.69 -21.54
CA ASN A 166 5.30 -10.06 -22.58
C ASN A 166 6.73 -10.29 -22.03
N ASP A 167 7.58 -10.93 -22.83
CA ASP A 167 8.93 -11.32 -22.38
C ASP A 167 9.82 -10.12 -22.07
N ASN A 168 9.69 -9.01 -22.81
CA ASN A 168 10.44 -7.79 -22.53
C ASN A 168 10.07 -7.21 -21.16
N GLN A 169 8.78 -7.16 -20.83
CA GLN A 169 8.29 -6.72 -19.52
C GLN A 169 8.80 -7.63 -18.40
N ARG A 170 8.84 -8.95 -18.63
CA ARG A 170 9.41 -9.92 -17.66
C ARG A 170 10.89 -9.65 -17.42
N ILE A 171 11.69 -9.45 -18.48
CA ILE A 171 13.12 -9.17 -18.38
C ILE A 171 13.36 -7.87 -17.62
N ILE A 172 12.64 -6.80 -17.98
CA ILE A 172 12.74 -5.47 -17.35
C ILE A 172 12.44 -5.57 -15.84
N TYR A 173 11.33 -6.22 -15.46
CA TYR A 173 10.96 -6.32 -14.05
C TYR A 173 11.89 -7.23 -13.26
N ARG A 174 12.36 -8.34 -13.86
CA ARG A 174 13.36 -9.22 -13.24
C ARG A 174 14.68 -8.50 -12.99
N GLN A 175 15.14 -7.66 -13.92
CA GLN A 175 16.34 -6.84 -13.74
C GLN A 175 16.14 -5.87 -12.56
N PHE A 176 15.01 -5.16 -12.53
CA PHE A 176 14.66 -4.28 -11.42
C PHE A 176 14.70 -4.98 -10.06
N LEU A 177 14.12 -6.19 -9.96
CA LEU A 177 14.17 -6.98 -8.72
C LEU A 177 15.59 -7.39 -8.31
N ASN A 178 16.45 -7.69 -9.29
CA ASN A 178 17.84 -8.05 -9.03
C ASN A 178 18.66 -6.86 -8.50
N GLU A 179 18.48 -5.70 -9.12
CA GLU A 179 19.17 -4.45 -8.76
C GLU A 179 18.69 -3.88 -7.42
N ASN A 180 17.44 -4.14 -7.05
CA ASN A 180 16.81 -3.59 -5.85
C ASN A 180 16.61 -4.62 -4.73
N TYR A 181 17.38 -5.72 -4.75
CA TYR A 181 17.25 -6.77 -3.75
C TYR A 181 17.54 -6.27 -2.32
N ASP A 182 18.55 -5.42 -2.16
CA ASP A 182 19.00 -4.93 -0.86
C ASP A 182 17.97 -4.01 -0.20
N PHE A 183 17.19 -3.26 -1.00
CA PHE A 183 16.03 -2.52 -0.50
C PHE A 183 15.01 -3.43 0.22
N PHE A 184 14.80 -4.65 -0.28
CA PHE A 184 13.89 -5.59 0.37
C PHE A 184 14.44 -6.14 1.68
N ILE A 185 15.76 -6.27 1.81
CA ILE A 185 16.43 -6.59 3.07
C ILE A 185 16.28 -5.40 4.03
N ALA A 186 16.55 -4.18 3.58
CA ALA A 186 16.39 -2.95 4.35
C ALA A 186 14.95 -2.77 4.87
N GLN A 187 13.93 -3.17 4.10
CA GLN A 187 12.54 -3.17 4.58
C GLN A 187 12.29 -4.08 5.79
N ILE A 188 13.06 -5.17 5.96
CA ILE A 188 12.95 -6.02 7.14
C ILE A 188 13.56 -5.30 8.34
N ALA A 189 14.74 -4.70 8.18
CA ALA A 189 15.35 -3.87 9.20
C ALA A 189 14.43 -2.72 9.62
N ALA A 190 13.73 -2.10 8.66
CA ALA A 190 12.78 -1.02 8.91
C ALA A 190 11.62 -1.46 9.81
N LYS A 191 11.07 -2.66 9.57
CA LYS A 191 9.99 -3.23 10.40
C LYS A 191 10.46 -3.51 11.82
N LYS A 192 11.67 -4.04 11.98
CA LYS A 192 12.25 -4.29 13.31
C LYS A 192 12.48 -2.99 14.06
N SER A 193 13.02 -1.98 13.38
CA SER A 193 13.21 -0.63 13.94
C SER A 193 11.88 0.00 14.36
N PHE A 194 10.86 -0.10 13.52
CA PHE A 194 9.50 0.33 13.85
C PHE A 194 8.96 -0.39 15.09
N ALA A 195 9.04 -1.73 15.14
CA ALA A 195 8.54 -2.51 16.28
C ALA A 195 9.26 -2.16 17.58
N LYS A 196 10.58 -1.95 17.52
CA LYS A 196 11.37 -1.47 18.66
C LYS A 196 10.90 -0.09 19.12
N ARG A 197 10.81 0.88 18.21
CA ARG A 197 10.40 2.25 18.56
C ARG A 197 8.96 2.31 19.06
N PHE A 198 8.07 1.48 18.51
CA PHE A 198 6.70 1.32 18.99
C PHE A 198 6.69 0.86 20.46
N ALA A 199 7.50 -0.16 20.80
CA ALA A 199 7.60 -0.68 22.15
C ALA A 199 8.18 0.36 23.13
N ASP A 200 9.22 1.10 22.71
CA ASP A 200 9.84 2.16 23.52
C ASP A 200 8.82 3.26 23.88
N LEU A 201 7.96 3.64 22.94
CA LEU A 201 6.96 4.70 23.11
C LEU A 201 5.63 4.23 23.72
N PHE A 202 5.50 2.94 24.08
CA PHE A 202 4.20 2.36 24.47
C PHE A 202 3.52 3.07 25.66
N GLN A 203 4.31 3.58 26.60
CA GLN A 203 3.80 4.32 27.76
C GLN A 203 3.47 5.79 27.43
N GLU A 204 3.98 6.30 26.32
CA GLU A 204 3.84 7.69 25.88
C GLU A 204 2.80 7.77 24.74
N LYS A 205 1.51 7.55 25.05
CA LYS A 205 0.45 7.34 24.03
C LYS A 205 0.38 8.40 22.94
N GLU A 206 0.51 9.68 23.28
CA GLU A 206 0.51 10.77 22.28
C GLU A 206 1.77 10.76 21.41
N ASN A 207 2.94 10.45 21.98
CA ASN A 207 4.18 10.32 21.22
C ASN A 207 4.15 9.07 20.33
N LEU A 208 3.53 7.98 20.80
CA LEU A 208 3.29 6.78 20.01
C LEU A 208 2.35 7.06 18.85
N LEU A 209 1.23 7.76 19.09
CA LEU A 209 0.29 8.16 18.03
C LEU A 209 1.00 9.03 16.99
N ALA A 210 1.75 10.04 17.42
CA ALA A 210 2.53 10.90 16.52
C ALA A 210 3.54 10.09 15.71
N PHE A 211 4.27 9.16 16.33
CA PHE A 211 5.23 8.29 15.66
C PHE A 211 4.55 7.38 14.61
N VAL A 212 3.46 6.70 14.97
CA VAL A 212 2.70 5.83 14.05
C VAL A 212 2.20 6.63 12.85
N VAL A 213 1.59 7.80 13.09
CA VAL A 213 1.12 8.68 12.02
C VAL A 213 2.26 9.12 11.11
N GLN A 214 3.40 9.56 11.66
CA GLN A 214 4.56 9.97 10.88
C GLN A 214 5.15 8.82 10.05
N TYR A 215 5.30 7.63 10.65
CA TYR A 215 5.87 6.46 9.99
C TYR A 215 5.03 6.03 8.78
N TYR A 216 3.71 5.89 8.96
CA TYR A 216 2.82 5.51 7.87
C TYR A 216 2.57 6.64 6.87
N SER A 217 2.69 7.89 7.30
CA SER A 217 2.69 9.07 6.40
C SER A 217 3.95 9.15 5.55
N GLY A 218 4.96 8.32 5.84
CA GLY A 218 6.23 8.22 5.12
C GLY A 218 7.14 9.42 5.33
N THR A 219 6.99 10.13 6.45
CA THR A 219 7.91 11.19 6.86
C THR A 219 9.32 10.60 7.00
N PRO A 220 10.34 11.17 6.32
CA PRO A 220 11.69 10.59 6.32
C PRO A 220 12.31 10.46 7.73
N SER A 221 12.04 11.43 8.62
CA SER A 221 12.54 11.44 10.00
C SER A 221 12.05 10.28 10.87
N ALA A 222 11.00 9.56 10.45
CA ALA A 222 10.51 8.38 11.15
C ALA A 222 11.24 7.09 10.73
N LYS A 223 12.21 7.18 9.80
CA LYS A 223 13.00 6.06 9.30
C LYS A 223 14.47 6.24 9.66
N ASP A 224 15.16 5.12 9.80
CA ASP A 224 16.62 5.09 9.90
C ASP A 224 17.25 5.69 8.62
N PRO A 225 18.27 6.57 8.74
CA PRO A 225 18.91 7.21 7.58
C PRO A 225 19.44 6.23 6.52
N ALA A 226 20.00 5.08 6.93
CA ALA A 226 20.49 4.07 5.99
C ALA A 226 19.33 3.44 5.20
N ILE A 227 18.18 3.25 5.85
CA ILE A 227 16.96 2.73 5.21
C ILE A 227 16.35 3.79 4.30
N GLN A 228 16.50 5.07 4.62
CA GLN A 228 16.01 6.17 3.79
C GLN A 228 16.75 6.25 2.45
N ALA A 229 18.07 6.08 2.43
CA ALA A 229 18.84 6.09 1.19
C ALA A 229 18.41 4.95 0.25
N GLU A 230 18.33 3.72 0.76
CA GLU A 230 17.83 2.56 0.01
C GLU A 230 16.40 2.76 -0.50
N TYR A 231 15.55 3.39 0.31
CA TYR A 231 14.18 3.72 -0.09
C TYR A 231 14.15 4.74 -1.23
N GLN A 232 14.99 5.78 -1.18
CA GLN A 232 15.03 6.80 -2.22
C GLN A 232 15.51 6.22 -3.54
N GLN A 233 16.62 5.47 -3.53
CA GLN A 233 17.13 4.79 -4.71
C GLN A 233 16.10 3.83 -5.32
N PHE A 234 15.41 3.06 -4.47
CA PHE A 234 14.34 2.18 -4.93
C PHE A 234 13.21 2.94 -5.63
N ILE A 235 12.80 4.10 -5.11
CA ILE A 235 11.73 4.91 -5.70
C ILE A 235 12.14 5.48 -7.06
N GLU A 236 13.38 5.96 -7.20
CA GLU A 236 13.90 6.43 -8.48
C GLU A 236 13.95 5.30 -9.52
N ASN A 237 14.47 4.13 -9.12
CA ASN A 237 14.47 2.93 -9.96
C ASN A 237 13.05 2.48 -10.33
N LEU A 238 12.08 2.68 -9.43
CA LEU A 238 10.68 2.35 -9.66
C LEU A 238 10.07 3.21 -10.78
N PHE A 239 10.39 4.51 -10.83
CA PHE A 239 9.90 5.38 -11.91
C PHE A 239 10.47 4.98 -13.27
N VAL A 240 11.76 4.63 -13.28
CA VAL A 240 12.44 4.16 -14.49
C VAL A 240 11.85 2.84 -14.98
N VAL A 241 11.65 1.85 -14.09
CA VAL A 241 11.10 0.54 -14.48
C VAL A 241 9.65 0.66 -14.94
N GLN A 242 8.83 1.50 -14.29
CA GLN A 242 7.45 1.74 -14.71
C GLN A 242 7.37 2.34 -16.11
N ASN A 243 8.22 3.32 -16.42
CA ASN A 243 8.29 3.88 -17.76
C ASN A 243 8.76 2.84 -18.79
N LYS A 244 9.77 2.02 -18.46
CA LYS A 244 10.25 0.96 -19.34
C LYS A 244 9.17 -0.10 -19.61
N ILE A 245 8.43 -0.53 -18.58
CA ILE A 245 7.31 -1.47 -18.73
C ILE A 245 6.22 -0.87 -19.62
N TRP A 246 5.86 0.40 -19.39
CA TRP A 246 4.86 1.11 -20.19
C TRP A 246 5.25 1.24 -21.67
N LEU A 247 6.51 1.56 -21.95
CA LEU A 247 7.04 1.62 -23.32
C LEU A 247 7.08 0.23 -23.98
N ALA A 248 7.28 -0.82 -23.19
CA ALA A 248 7.23 -2.21 -23.66
C ALA A 248 5.80 -2.76 -23.79
N SER A 249 4.77 -2.02 -23.35
CA SER A 249 3.37 -2.39 -23.55
C SER A 249 2.91 -2.07 -24.97
N ASP A 250 2.24 -3.03 -25.59
CA ASP A 250 1.59 -2.82 -26.87
C ASP A 250 0.33 -1.93 -26.74
N GLN A 251 -0.25 -1.56 -27.89
CA GLN A 251 -1.41 -0.67 -27.90
C GLN A 251 -2.64 -1.32 -27.26
N LYS A 252 -2.84 -2.64 -27.43
CA LYS A 252 -3.97 -3.36 -26.83
C LYS A 252 -3.91 -3.26 -25.30
N GLN A 253 -2.75 -3.51 -24.71
CA GLN A 253 -2.55 -3.38 -23.27
C GLN A 253 -2.86 -1.96 -22.74
N LYS A 254 -2.52 -0.93 -23.51
CA LYS A 254 -2.80 0.47 -23.15
C LYS A 254 -4.29 0.79 -23.25
N ASP A 255 -4.96 0.27 -24.27
CA ASP A 255 -6.40 0.44 -24.49
C ASP A 255 -7.21 -0.30 -23.40
N ASP A 256 -6.83 -1.55 -23.08
CA ASP A 256 -7.44 -2.36 -22.02
C ASP A 256 -7.33 -1.66 -20.66
N LEU A 257 -6.16 -1.07 -20.35
CA LEU A 257 -5.99 -0.27 -19.15
C LEU A 257 -6.92 0.95 -19.16
N ALA A 258 -7.00 1.69 -20.28
CA ALA A 258 -7.83 2.88 -20.37
C ALA A 258 -9.33 2.55 -20.17
N GLU A 259 -9.82 1.45 -20.75
CA GLU A 259 -11.19 0.96 -20.54
C GLU A 259 -11.44 0.58 -19.07
N ASN A 260 -10.51 -0.18 -18.48
CA ASN A 260 -10.58 -0.58 -17.08
C ASN A 260 -10.63 0.63 -16.14
N LEU A 261 -9.80 1.64 -16.40
CA LEU A 261 -9.78 2.90 -15.65
C LEU A 261 -11.09 3.70 -15.82
N LEU A 262 -11.66 3.74 -17.02
CA LEU A 262 -12.93 4.42 -17.26
C LEU A 262 -14.09 3.74 -16.50
N ASN A 263 -14.15 2.41 -16.52
CA ASN A 263 -15.14 1.63 -15.79
C ASN A 263 -15.00 1.82 -14.28
N LEU A 264 -13.77 1.82 -13.80
CA LEU A 264 -13.40 2.12 -12.41
C LEU A 264 -13.84 3.52 -11.99
N LYS A 265 -13.58 4.55 -12.81
CA LYS A 265 -14.04 5.93 -12.55
C LYS A 265 -15.55 6.01 -12.37
N LYS A 266 -16.32 5.39 -13.26
CA LYS A 266 -17.79 5.39 -13.19
C LYS A 266 -18.28 4.78 -11.88
N GLN A 267 -17.69 3.65 -11.46
CA GLN A 267 -18.04 3.01 -10.20
C GLN A 267 -17.67 3.86 -8.98
N LEU A 268 -16.53 4.56 -8.99
CA LEU A 268 -16.13 5.48 -7.92
C LEU A 268 -17.08 6.69 -7.82
N GLN A 269 -17.54 7.21 -8.96
CA GLN A 269 -18.52 8.30 -8.98
C GLN A 269 -19.88 7.89 -8.42
N LEU A 270 -20.29 6.63 -8.62
CA LEU A 270 -21.49 6.07 -7.98
C LEU A 270 -21.29 5.92 -6.47
N LEU A 271 -20.14 5.37 -6.05
CA LEU A 271 -19.80 5.24 -4.63
C LEU A 271 -19.77 6.59 -3.91
N ALA A 272 -19.37 7.67 -4.58
CA ALA A 272 -19.30 9.01 -3.98
C ALA A 272 -20.67 9.68 -3.75
N LYS A 273 -21.71 9.22 -4.45
CA LYS A 273 -23.08 9.78 -4.41
C LYS A 273 -24.01 9.06 -3.43
N ASN A 274 -23.67 7.83 -3.07
CA ASN A 274 -24.42 6.94 -2.18
C ASN A 274 -23.74 6.83 -0.83
#